data_AF-A0A0N7Z9X1-F1
#
_entry.id   AF-A0A0N7Z9X1-F1
#
_cell.length_a   1.000
_cell.length_b   1.000
_cell.length_c   1.000
_cell.angle_alpha   90.00
_cell.angle_beta   90.00
_cell.angle_gamma   90.00
#
_symmetry.space_group_name_H-M   'P 1'
#
loop_
_entity.id
_entity.type
_entity.pdbx_description
1 polymer ?
#
loop_
_entity_poly.entity_id
_entity_poly.type
_entity_poly.pdbx_seq_one_letter_code
_entity_poly.pdbx_strand_id
1 'polypeptide(L)'
;MAAGDEGKRASSPPHLPFLLLLLLLQEGTRPRQGWKTTNGDKEPVVFLLGWLGAQDQHLAKYCTIYNQRGCITIPYTSPSSYVFFRPAVKLMPIARKLLSLLRDMSLDDHPVFFHMFSNNGSVLYYYLTQAMAEPAAPRITVKGCVFDSTPAPRRIISGVRAMYEVTPGSVWMKLCG
;
A
#
# COMPACT_ATOMS: atom_id res chain seq x y z
N MET A 1 -11.71 -11.98 55.73
CA MET A 1 -11.51 -13.09 54.77
C MET A 1 -12.35 -12.77 53.54
N ALA A 2 -11.74 -12.90 52.36
CA ALA A 2 -12.03 -12.11 51.17
C ALA A 2 -13.41 -12.32 50.54
N ALA A 3 -13.93 -11.23 49.98
CA ALA A 3 -15.01 -11.18 48.99
C ALA A 3 -14.41 -10.95 47.59
N GLY A 4 -15.10 -11.42 46.56
CA GLY A 4 -14.89 -11.09 45.14
C GLY A 4 -15.15 -12.31 44.26
N ASP A 5 -15.76 -12.24 43.08
CA ASP A 5 -16.40 -11.17 42.32
C ASP A 5 -17.06 -11.86 41.11
N GLU A 6 -18.30 -11.51 40.75
CA GLU A 6 -18.98 -11.94 39.53
C GLU A 6 -18.63 -10.97 38.39
N GLY A 7 -18.13 -11.44 37.24
CA GLY A 7 -17.70 -10.50 36.20
C GLY A 7 -17.53 -11.04 34.78
N LYS A 8 -18.65 -11.33 34.13
CA LYS A 8 -18.97 -11.10 32.70
C LYS A 8 -17.91 -11.42 31.61
N ARG A 9 -18.28 -12.40 30.77
CA ARG A 9 -17.83 -12.59 29.38
C ARG A 9 -17.99 -11.28 28.58
N ALA A 10 -16.90 -10.72 28.06
CA ALA A 10 -16.93 -9.67 27.07
C ALA A 10 -16.02 -10.07 25.89
N SER A 11 -16.65 -10.23 24.73
CA SER A 11 -15.98 -10.37 23.43
C SER A 11 -15.21 -9.10 23.10
N SER A 12 -13.88 -9.21 22.95
CA SER A 12 -13.03 -8.10 22.52
C SER A 12 -13.36 -7.69 21.07
N PRO A 13 -13.54 -6.39 20.79
CA PRO A 13 -13.96 -5.93 19.47
C PRO A 13 -12.78 -5.85 18.48
N PRO A 14 -12.99 -6.02 17.16
CA PRO A 14 -11.93 -6.04 16.16
C PRO A 14 -11.65 -4.65 15.57
N HIS A 15 -11.20 -3.65 16.34
CA HIS A 15 -11.14 -2.28 15.78
C HIS A 15 -9.93 -1.46 16.24
N LEU A 16 -8.75 -1.72 15.67
CA LEU A 16 -7.65 -0.74 15.67
C LEU A 16 -7.04 -0.41 14.27
N PRO A 17 -7.17 -1.22 13.20
CA PRO A 17 -6.73 -0.76 11.87
C PRO A 17 -7.79 0.08 11.15
N PHE A 18 -9.07 0.01 11.55
CA PHE A 18 -10.16 0.78 10.92
C PHE A 18 -10.17 2.25 11.37
N LEU A 19 -9.71 2.54 12.58
CA LEU A 19 -9.72 3.90 13.14
C LEU A 19 -8.63 4.80 12.52
N LEU A 20 -7.47 4.22 12.17
CA LEU A 20 -6.39 4.93 11.49
C LEU A 20 -6.74 5.23 10.03
N LEU A 21 -7.48 4.33 9.37
CA LEU A 21 -8.09 4.57 8.06
C LEU A 21 -9.15 5.67 8.15
N LEU A 22 -9.96 5.69 9.22
CA LEU A 22 -10.92 6.77 9.44
C LEU A 22 -10.22 8.12 9.68
N LEU A 23 -9.12 8.15 10.44
CA LEU A 23 -8.37 9.39 10.70
C LEU A 23 -7.69 9.96 9.44
N LEU A 24 -7.19 9.10 8.55
CA LEU A 24 -6.68 9.51 7.22
C LEU A 24 -7.81 9.89 6.25
N LEU A 25 -9.03 9.39 6.46
CA LEU A 25 -10.24 9.80 5.74
C LEU A 25 -10.95 11.02 6.39
N GLN A 26 -10.61 11.39 7.62
CA GLN A 26 -11.22 12.50 8.37
C GLN A 26 -10.62 13.88 8.05
N GLU A 27 -9.67 13.97 7.11
CA GLU A 27 -9.42 15.24 6.39
C GLU A 27 -10.54 15.56 5.35
N GLY A 28 -11.71 14.90 5.45
CA GLY A 28 -12.83 14.95 4.52
C GLY A 28 -13.88 16.05 4.74
N THR A 29 -13.55 17.20 5.35
CA THR A 29 -14.47 18.37 5.43
C THR A 29 -14.00 19.59 4.65
N ARG A 30 -12.92 19.49 3.88
CA ARG A 30 -12.56 20.53 2.90
C ARG A 30 -13.41 20.35 1.63
N PRO A 31 -13.88 21.44 1.00
CA PRO A 31 -14.73 21.34 -0.19
C PRO A 31 -14.05 20.46 -1.25
N ARG A 32 -14.84 19.56 -1.86
CA ARG A 32 -14.44 18.61 -2.90
C ARG A 32 -13.77 19.33 -4.07
N GLN A 33 -12.47 19.58 -3.98
CA GLN A 33 -11.65 19.87 -5.15
C GLN A 33 -11.05 18.53 -5.58
N GLY A 34 -11.54 18.01 -6.71
CA GLY A 34 -10.79 17.01 -7.47
C GLY A 34 -9.40 17.56 -7.80
N TRP A 35 -8.49 16.69 -8.24
CA TRP A 35 -7.18 17.13 -8.70
C TRP A 35 -7.36 18.24 -9.74
N LYS A 36 -6.95 19.48 -9.40
CA LYS A 36 -6.97 20.59 -10.35
C LYS A 36 -5.73 20.45 -11.21
N THR A 37 -5.90 19.88 -12.40
CA THR A 37 -4.92 19.99 -13.47
C THR A 37 -4.72 21.48 -13.75
N THR A 38 -3.52 22.01 -13.51
CA THR A 38 -3.21 23.35 -14.05
C THR A 38 -3.21 23.23 -15.57
N ASN A 39 -3.56 24.30 -16.30
CA ASN A 39 -3.75 24.27 -17.76
C ASN A 39 -2.54 23.59 -18.45
N GLY A 40 -2.73 22.34 -18.90
CA GLY A 40 -1.68 21.51 -19.53
C GLY A 40 -1.32 20.19 -18.82
N ASP A 41 -1.74 19.97 -17.57
CA ASP A 41 -1.45 18.72 -16.85
C ASP A 41 -2.42 17.59 -17.24
N LYS A 42 -1.88 16.45 -17.70
CA LYS A 42 -2.65 15.22 -17.97
C LYS A 42 -3.22 14.60 -16.69
N GLU A 43 -4.32 13.85 -16.82
CA GLU A 43 -4.95 13.15 -15.68
C GLU A 43 -3.97 12.16 -15.03
N PRO A 44 -3.79 12.17 -13.70
CA PRO A 44 -2.87 11.24 -13.06
C PRO A 44 -3.30 9.78 -13.20
N VAL A 45 -2.35 8.89 -13.46
CA VAL A 45 -2.54 7.44 -13.46
C VAL A 45 -2.11 6.86 -12.12
N VAL A 46 -2.95 6.05 -11.50
CA VAL A 46 -2.70 5.41 -10.20
C VAL A 46 -2.75 3.90 -10.36
N PHE A 47 -1.61 3.24 -10.19
CA PHE A 47 -1.56 1.80 -10.03
C PHE A 47 -1.99 1.40 -8.61
N LEU A 48 -3.02 0.58 -8.50
CA LEU A 48 -3.49 0.01 -7.23
C LEU A 48 -2.96 -1.43 -7.14
N LEU A 49 -1.86 -1.63 -6.41
CA LEU A 49 -1.15 -2.92 -6.34
C LEU A 49 -1.64 -3.71 -5.13
N GLY A 50 -2.49 -4.71 -5.40
CA GLY A 50 -3.25 -5.45 -4.39
C GLY A 50 -2.41 -6.29 -3.42
N TRP A 51 -3.01 -6.63 -2.28
CA TRP A 51 -2.43 -7.55 -1.30
C TRP A 51 -2.61 -9.02 -1.71
N LEU A 52 -2.03 -9.95 -0.94
CA LEU A 52 -2.18 -11.39 -1.19
C LEU A 52 -3.66 -11.80 -1.16
N GLY A 53 -4.14 -12.37 -2.26
CA GLY A 53 -5.52 -12.84 -2.38
C GLY A 53 -6.55 -11.71 -2.54
N ALA A 54 -6.12 -10.48 -2.82
CA ALA A 54 -7.03 -9.39 -3.11
C ALA A 54 -7.83 -9.67 -4.39
N GLN A 55 -9.16 -9.67 -4.26
CA GLN A 55 -10.08 -9.82 -5.38
C GLN A 55 -10.36 -8.44 -5.99
N ASP A 56 -10.82 -8.42 -7.24
CA ASP A 56 -11.11 -7.19 -7.98
C ASP A 56 -12.11 -6.29 -7.24
N GLN A 57 -13.12 -6.88 -6.60
CA GLN A 57 -14.09 -6.16 -5.76
C GLN A 57 -13.44 -5.40 -4.59
N HIS A 58 -12.32 -5.91 -4.05
CA HIS A 58 -11.62 -5.26 -2.96
C HIS A 58 -10.85 -4.02 -3.43
N LEU A 59 -10.33 -4.04 -4.66
CA LEU A 59 -9.65 -2.89 -5.27
C LEU A 59 -10.65 -1.87 -5.82
N ALA A 60 -11.83 -2.31 -6.28
CA ALA A 60 -12.86 -1.47 -6.87
C ALA A 60 -13.27 -0.27 -6.00
N LYS A 61 -13.33 -0.44 -4.67
CA LYS A 61 -13.60 0.67 -3.74
C LYS A 61 -12.51 1.75 -3.80
N TYR A 62 -11.24 1.35 -3.92
CA TYR A 62 -10.11 2.27 -4.05
C TYR A 62 -10.09 2.91 -5.44
N CYS A 63 -10.41 2.14 -6.49
CA CYS A 63 -10.60 2.70 -7.83
C CYS A 63 -11.63 3.83 -7.80
N THR A 64 -12.76 3.61 -7.13
CA THR A 64 -13.83 4.62 -6.99
C THR A 64 -13.32 5.89 -6.29
N ILE A 65 -12.54 5.77 -5.22
CA ILE A 65 -11.96 6.90 -4.48
C ILE A 65 -11.04 7.75 -5.37
N TYR A 66 -10.19 7.13 -6.19
CA TYR A 66 -9.27 7.83 -7.09
C TYR A 66 -9.97 8.38 -8.33
N ASN A 67 -10.88 7.63 -8.93
CA ASN A 67 -11.67 8.07 -10.08
C ASN A 67 -12.52 9.30 -9.74
N GLN A 68 -13.14 9.33 -8.54
CA GLN A 68 -13.88 10.50 -8.05
C GLN A 68 -13.00 11.76 -7.88
N ARG A 69 -11.68 11.59 -7.83
CA ARG A 69 -10.70 12.69 -7.74
C ARG A 69 -10.10 13.07 -9.09
N GLY A 70 -10.55 12.46 -10.19
CA GLY A 70 -10.05 12.74 -11.55
C GLY A 70 -8.80 11.94 -11.93
N CYS A 71 -8.52 10.83 -11.26
CA CYS A 71 -7.41 9.95 -11.62
C CYS A 71 -7.88 8.79 -12.51
N ILE A 72 -6.99 8.30 -13.36
CA ILE A 72 -7.13 7.03 -14.09
C ILE A 72 -6.56 5.92 -13.20
N THR A 73 -7.32 4.85 -12.95
CA THR A 73 -6.88 3.77 -12.06
C THR A 73 -6.55 2.48 -12.79
N ILE A 74 -5.41 1.88 -12.48
CA ILE A 74 -4.99 0.56 -12.97
C ILE A 74 -4.85 -0.39 -11.77
N PRO A 75 -5.91 -1.13 -11.40
CA PRO A 75 -5.84 -2.13 -10.36
C PRO A 75 -5.15 -3.39 -10.85
N TYR A 76 -4.25 -3.94 -10.04
CA TYR A 76 -3.63 -5.23 -10.32
C TYR A 76 -3.23 -5.96 -9.03
N THR A 77 -3.64 -7.22 -8.92
CA THR A 77 -3.20 -8.12 -7.85
C THR A 77 -2.35 -9.23 -8.46
N SER A 78 -1.07 -9.33 -8.06
CA SER A 78 -0.25 -10.47 -8.45
C SER A 78 -0.75 -11.76 -7.78
N PRO A 79 -0.75 -12.90 -8.49
CA PRO A 79 -1.07 -14.19 -7.88
C PRO A 79 -0.19 -14.45 -6.66
N SER A 80 -0.80 -14.96 -5.58
CA SER A 80 -0.10 -15.17 -4.30
C SER A 80 1.13 -16.09 -4.45
N SER A 81 1.03 -17.13 -5.28
CA SER A 81 2.12 -18.07 -5.54
C SER A 81 3.37 -17.42 -6.16
N TYR A 82 3.23 -16.27 -6.83
CA TYR A 82 4.32 -15.64 -7.57
C TYR A 82 5.28 -14.90 -6.65
N VAL A 83 4.85 -14.52 -5.45
CA VAL A 83 5.71 -13.86 -4.46
C VAL A 83 6.57 -14.87 -3.70
N PHE A 84 6.12 -16.11 -3.55
CA PHE A 84 6.81 -17.10 -2.72
C PHE A 84 7.85 -17.92 -3.49
N PHE A 85 7.69 -18.15 -4.80
CA PHE A 85 8.59 -19.01 -5.58
C PHE A 85 9.17 -18.30 -6.80
N ARG A 86 10.50 -18.11 -6.80
CA ARG A 86 11.26 -17.42 -7.88
C ARG A 86 10.58 -16.13 -8.35
N PRO A 87 10.34 -15.16 -7.45
CA PRO A 87 9.55 -13.97 -7.75
C PRO A 87 10.12 -13.16 -8.93
N ALA A 88 11.44 -13.09 -9.10
CA ALA A 88 12.04 -12.41 -10.26
C ALA A 88 11.60 -13.00 -11.60
N VAL A 89 11.55 -14.33 -11.71
CA VAL A 89 11.15 -15.03 -12.96
C VAL A 89 9.66 -14.81 -13.25
N LYS A 90 8.83 -14.70 -12.21
CA LYS A 90 7.38 -14.60 -12.34
C LYS A 90 6.87 -13.16 -12.46
N LEU A 91 7.47 -12.22 -11.74
CA LEU A 91 7.00 -10.84 -11.62
C LEU A 91 7.66 -9.89 -12.61
N MET A 92 8.89 -10.15 -13.09
CA MET A 92 9.51 -9.30 -14.12
C MET A 92 8.69 -9.25 -15.42
N PRO A 93 8.21 -10.38 -15.98
CA PRO A 93 7.36 -10.34 -17.17
C PRO A 93 6.07 -9.54 -16.96
N ILE A 94 5.49 -9.63 -15.75
CA ILE A 94 4.28 -8.89 -15.38
C ILE A 94 4.57 -7.40 -15.27
N ALA A 95 5.66 -7.02 -14.61
CA ALA A 95 6.09 -5.64 -14.49
C ALA A 95 6.28 -4.99 -15.86
N ARG A 96 7.00 -5.67 -16.78
CA ARG A 96 7.16 -5.19 -18.17
C ARG A 96 5.82 -5.04 -18.89
N LYS A 97 4.88 -5.97 -18.70
CA LYS A 97 3.55 -5.90 -19.31
C LYS A 97 2.74 -4.73 -18.76
N LEU A 98 2.79 -4.47 -17.46
CA LEU A 98 2.13 -3.33 -16.83
C LEU A 98 2.70 -2.00 -17.32
N LEU A 99 4.02 -1.90 -17.52
CA LEU A 99 4.64 -0.71 -18.11
C LEU A 99 4.26 -0.56 -19.60
N SER A 100 4.24 -1.66 -20.36
CA SER A 100 3.83 -1.64 -21.77
C SER A 100 2.39 -1.19 -21.93
N LEU A 101 1.50 -1.59 -21.01
CA LEU A 101 0.11 -1.16 -20.98
C LEU A 101 -0.05 0.36 -20.90
N LEU A 102 0.84 1.08 -20.19
CA LEU A 102 0.82 2.54 -20.18
C LEU A 102 1.00 3.10 -21.59
N ARG A 103 2.02 2.62 -22.31
CA ARG A 103 2.28 3.04 -23.69
C ARG A 103 1.14 2.64 -24.63
N ASP A 104 0.67 1.40 -24.52
CA ASP A 104 -0.37 0.86 -25.39
C ASP A 104 -1.71 1.61 -25.21
N MET A 105 -1.94 2.20 -24.03
CA MET A 105 -3.07 3.07 -23.73
C MET A 105 -2.78 4.57 -23.92
N SER A 106 -1.59 4.94 -24.40
CA SER A 106 -1.14 6.35 -24.54
C SER A 106 -1.20 7.14 -23.23
N LEU A 107 -0.83 6.47 -22.12
CA LEU A 107 -0.77 7.00 -20.77
C LEU A 107 0.67 7.26 -20.28
N ASP A 108 1.67 7.07 -21.13
CA ASP A 108 3.08 7.19 -20.78
C ASP A 108 3.55 8.63 -20.55
N ASP A 109 2.81 9.63 -21.07
CA ASP A 109 3.02 11.05 -20.78
C ASP A 109 2.23 11.56 -19.55
N HIS A 110 1.42 10.71 -18.93
CA HIS A 110 0.64 11.06 -17.74
C HIS A 110 1.49 10.98 -16.46
N PRO A 111 1.18 11.79 -15.41
CA PRO A 111 1.77 11.62 -14.09
C PRO A 111 1.40 10.27 -13.48
N VAL A 112 2.40 9.45 -13.11
CA VAL A 112 2.15 8.11 -12.55
C VAL A 112 2.37 8.08 -11.05
N PHE A 113 1.44 7.43 -10.34
CA PHE A 113 1.52 7.12 -8.92
C PHE A 113 1.35 5.62 -8.69
N PHE A 114 2.00 5.10 -7.66
CA PHE A 114 1.82 3.71 -7.22
C PHE A 114 1.25 3.69 -5.81
N HIS A 115 0.18 2.92 -5.60
CA HIS A 115 -0.37 2.65 -4.29
C HIS A 115 -0.17 1.16 -4.00
N MET A 116 0.74 0.87 -3.07
CA MET A 116 1.10 -0.48 -2.68
C MET A 116 0.31 -0.89 -1.45
N PHE A 117 -0.53 -1.90 -1.60
CA PHE A 117 -1.20 -2.55 -0.47
C PHE A 117 -0.38 -3.75 0.03
N SER A 118 -0.06 -3.73 1.31
CA SER A 118 0.68 -4.80 1.99
C SER A 118 2.03 -5.12 1.33
N ASN A 119 2.66 -6.21 1.77
CA ASN A 119 3.94 -6.65 1.22
C ASN A 119 3.84 -7.08 -0.26
N ASN A 120 2.71 -7.66 -0.69
CA ASN A 120 2.54 -8.13 -2.06
C ASN A 120 2.61 -6.98 -3.08
N GLY A 121 1.89 -5.89 -2.79
CA GLY A 121 1.96 -4.68 -3.62
C GLY A 121 3.37 -4.09 -3.66
N SER A 122 4.08 -4.07 -2.53
CA SER A 122 5.46 -3.59 -2.47
C SER A 122 6.46 -4.45 -3.24
N VAL A 123 6.31 -5.78 -3.18
CA VAL A 123 7.16 -6.70 -3.95
C VAL A 123 6.94 -6.50 -5.45
N LEU A 124 5.69 -6.37 -5.89
CA LEU A 124 5.41 -6.07 -7.29
C LEU A 124 5.98 -4.71 -7.70
N TYR A 125 5.82 -3.69 -6.85
CA TYR A 125 6.41 -2.37 -7.10
C TYR A 125 7.93 -2.42 -7.24
N TYR A 126 8.62 -3.23 -6.42
CA TYR A 126 10.05 -3.46 -6.58
C TYR A 126 10.40 -4.00 -7.99
N TYR A 127 9.65 -4.96 -8.53
CA TYR A 127 9.91 -5.43 -9.89
C TYR A 127 9.51 -4.43 -10.98
N LEU A 128 8.52 -3.57 -10.71
CA LEU A 128 8.21 -2.43 -11.57
C LEU A 128 9.39 -1.44 -11.63
N THR A 129 10.06 -1.13 -10.51
CA THR A 129 11.25 -0.26 -10.54
C THR A 129 12.43 -0.89 -11.27
N GLN A 130 12.62 -2.21 -11.15
CA GLN A 130 13.61 -2.92 -11.96
C GLN A 130 13.29 -2.85 -13.45
N ALA A 131 12.03 -3.10 -13.83
CA ALA A 131 11.59 -3.04 -15.22
C ALA A 131 11.68 -1.61 -15.80
N MET A 132 11.41 -0.57 -15.00
CA MET A 132 11.57 0.84 -15.40
C MET A 132 13.03 1.22 -15.71
N ALA A 133 14.00 0.54 -15.10
CA ALA A 133 15.42 0.79 -15.32
C ALA A 133 15.96 0.11 -16.60
N GLU A 134 15.16 -0.73 -17.26
CA GLU A 134 15.57 -1.39 -18.49
C GLU A 134 15.65 -0.40 -19.67
N PRO A 135 16.62 -0.53 -20.59
CA PRO A 135 16.75 0.38 -21.73
C PRO A 135 15.52 0.45 -22.65
N ALA A 136 14.74 -0.64 -22.70
CA ALA A 136 13.52 -0.74 -23.52
C ALA A 136 12.25 -0.24 -22.79
N ALA A 137 12.37 0.20 -21.54
CA ALA A 137 11.23 0.66 -20.76
C ALA A 137 10.67 1.98 -21.32
N PRO A 138 9.34 2.18 -21.27
CA PRO A 138 8.76 3.48 -21.58
C PRO A 138 9.25 4.52 -20.57
N ARG A 139 9.44 5.76 -21.04
CA ARG A 139 9.80 6.89 -20.16
C ARG A 139 8.56 7.33 -19.40
N ILE A 140 8.43 6.89 -18.15
CA ILE A 140 7.29 7.24 -17.30
C ILE A 140 7.65 8.28 -16.25
N THR A 141 6.75 9.23 -16.00
CA THR A 141 6.95 10.28 -14.99
C THR A 141 6.32 9.86 -13.67
N VAL A 142 7.07 9.18 -12.82
CA VAL A 142 6.60 8.81 -11.48
C VAL A 142 6.62 10.03 -10.56
N LYS A 143 5.45 10.45 -10.07
CA LYS A 143 5.29 11.60 -9.17
C LYS A 143 5.20 11.24 -7.70
N GLY A 144 4.89 9.98 -7.36
CA GLY A 144 4.82 9.58 -5.96
C GLY A 144 4.38 8.13 -5.73
N CYS A 145 4.44 7.73 -4.46
CA CYS A 145 4.07 6.40 -4.00
C CYS A 145 3.29 6.50 -2.68
N VAL A 146 2.26 5.66 -2.53
CA VAL A 146 1.47 5.49 -1.31
C VAL A 146 1.70 4.07 -0.80
N PHE A 147 2.13 3.96 0.46
CA PHE A 147 2.39 2.68 1.12
C PHE A 147 1.28 2.46 2.16
N ASP A 148 0.39 1.50 1.90
CA ASP A 148 -0.67 1.10 2.83
C ASP A 148 -0.32 -0.25 3.46
N SER A 149 -0.05 -0.23 4.76
CA SER A 149 0.17 -1.44 5.56
C SER A 149 1.34 -2.32 5.04
N THR A 150 2.34 -1.69 4.43
CA THR A 150 3.53 -2.34 3.86
C THR A 150 4.63 -2.51 4.89
N PRO A 151 5.49 -3.56 4.82
CA PRO A 151 6.58 -3.71 5.76
C PRO A 151 7.59 -2.56 5.64
N ALA A 152 7.88 -1.92 6.77
CA ALA A 152 9.00 -0.99 6.89
C ALA A 152 10.33 -1.75 6.80
N PRO A 153 11.46 -1.08 6.47
CA PRO A 153 12.77 -1.71 6.44
C PRO A 153 13.01 -2.53 7.71
N ARG A 154 13.31 -3.83 7.54
CA ARG A 154 13.60 -4.75 8.64
C ARG A 154 14.96 -4.45 9.28
N ARG A 155 15.11 -3.28 9.90
CA ARG A 155 16.12 -3.12 10.94
C ARG A 155 15.68 -4.04 12.07
N ILE A 156 16.41 -5.12 12.29
CA ILE A 156 16.18 -6.07 13.40
C ILE A 156 16.04 -5.27 14.72
N ILE A 157 16.83 -4.21 14.87
CA ILE A 157 16.76 -3.25 15.98
C ILE A 157 15.39 -2.58 16.11
N SER A 158 14.75 -2.17 15.00
CA SER A 158 13.40 -1.59 15.03
C SER A 158 12.33 -2.61 15.43
N GLY A 159 12.49 -3.87 15.03
CA GLY A 159 11.64 -4.97 15.47
C GLY A 159 11.83 -5.31 16.96
N VAL A 160 13.07 -5.37 17.42
CA VAL A 160 13.42 -5.58 18.84
C VAL A 160 12.91 -4.43 19.71
N ARG A 161 13.07 -3.19 19.27
CA ARG A 161 12.60 -2.01 19.99
C ARG A 161 11.08 -1.97 20.06
N ALA A 162 10.38 -2.29 18.96
CA ALA A 162 8.93 -2.42 18.99
C ALA A 162 8.46 -3.51 19.97
N MET A 163 9.07 -4.71 19.92
CA MET A 163 8.79 -5.81 20.86
C MET A 163 9.08 -5.42 22.31
N TYR A 164 10.14 -4.65 22.55
CA TYR A 164 10.51 -4.13 23.86
C TYR A 164 9.48 -3.13 24.40
N GLU A 165 8.90 -2.28 23.55
CA GLU A 165 7.88 -1.30 23.95
C GLU A 165 6.50 -1.95 24.20
N VAL A 166 6.15 -3.03 23.49
CA VAL A 166 4.84 -3.70 23.64
C VAL A 166 4.79 -4.79 24.70
N THR A 167 5.95 -5.28 25.16
CA THR A 167 6.01 -6.28 26.23
C THR A 167 6.14 -5.55 27.58
N PRO A 168 5.30 -5.81 28.59
CA PRO A 168 5.46 -5.23 29.92
C PRO A 168 6.66 -5.88 30.63
N GLY A 169 7.87 -5.46 30.27
CA GLY A 169 9.12 -5.85 30.92
C GLY A 169 9.37 -5.06 32.20
N SER A 170 10.01 -5.71 33.18
CA SER A 170 10.34 -5.14 34.49
C SER A 170 11.28 -3.94 34.38
N VAL A 171 11.01 -2.93 35.22
CA VAL A 171 11.70 -1.62 35.32
C VAL A 171 13.24 -1.73 35.33
N TRP A 172 13.78 -2.84 35.84
CA TRP A 172 15.21 -3.13 35.87
C TRP A 172 15.89 -3.13 34.49
N MET A 173 15.22 -3.56 33.43
CA MET A 173 15.80 -3.52 32.08
C MET A 173 15.82 -2.12 31.43
N LYS A 174 15.18 -1.12 32.05
CA LYS A 174 15.22 0.29 31.61
C LYS A 174 16.32 1.10 32.29
N LEU A 175 16.91 0.59 33.39
CA LEU A 175 17.89 1.31 34.21
C LEU A 175 19.35 0.89 33.94
N CYS A 176 19.58 -0.20 33.21
CA CYS A 176 20.94 -0.69 32.90
C CYS A 176 21.38 -0.40 31.45
N GLY A 177 20.71 0.53 30.75
CA GLY A 177 21.06 1.00 29.41
C GLY A 177 21.58 2.42 29.40
#